data_AF-A0A497XCR7-F1
#
_entry.id   AF-A0A497XCR7-F1
#
_cell.length_a   1.000
_cell.length_b   1.000
_cell.length_c   1.000
_cell.angle_alpha   90.00
_cell.angle_beta   90.00
_cell.angle_gamma   90.00
#
_symmetry.space_group_name_H-M   'P 1'
#
loop_
_entity.id
_entity.type
_entity.pdbx_description
1 polymer ?
#
loop_
_entity_poly.entity_id
_entity_poly.type
_entity_poly.pdbx_seq_one_letter_code
_entity_poly.pdbx_strand_id
1 'polypeptide(L)'
;MSHTADDTAEIIEDGDTVRLASGIGPGDLAVARSECGQYLLITCSDALVAMYGAMGGSVEAVEFADGGSYSVEELLDVIGEA
;
A
#
# COMPACT_ATOMS: atom_id res chain seq x y z
N MET A 1 2.32 4.33 40.77
CA MET A 1 3.42 3.66 40.06
C MET A 1 2.83 3.17 38.75
N SER A 2 2.98 3.98 37.70
CA SER A 2 2.46 3.73 36.36
C SER A 2 3.13 2.47 35.79
N HIS A 3 2.34 1.52 35.30
CA HIS A 3 2.85 0.52 34.36
C HIS A 3 2.31 0.91 33.00
N THR A 4 3.24 1.38 32.17
CA THR A 4 3.11 1.96 30.85
C THR A 4 2.20 1.15 29.94
N ALA A 5 1.13 1.79 29.46
CA ALA A 5 0.54 1.44 28.18
C ALA A 5 1.49 1.94 27.08
N ASP A 6 2.00 1.02 26.26
CA ASP A 6 2.59 1.21 24.93
C ASP A 6 2.95 -0.24 24.54
N ASP A 7 2.01 -1.01 24.02
CA ASP A 7 1.75 -1.05 22.58
C ASP A 7 3.03 -1.08 21.74
N THR A 8 4.03 -1.85 22.17
CA THR A 8 5.02 -2.34 21.21
C THR A 8 4.36 -3.46 20.41
N ALA A 9 3.57 -3.06 19.41
CA ALA A 9 3.18 -3.91 18.32
C ALA A 9 4.46 -4.50 17.70
N GLU A 10 4.74 -5.76 18.03
CA GLU A 10 5.68 -6.56 17.29
C GLU A 10 4.99 -6.91 15.96
N ILE A 11 5.02 -5.99 15.01
CA ILE A 11 4.75 -6.27 13.61
C ILE A 11 6.07 -6.18 12.86
N ILE A 12 6.92 -7.16 13.08
CA ILE A 12 7.91 -7.52 12.05
C ILE A 12 7.20 -8.50 11.13
N GLU A 13 6.27 -7.96 10.36
CA GLU A 13 5.81 -8.62 9.15
C GLU A 13 6.95 -8.41 8.15
N ASP A 14 7.64 -9.50 7.80
CA ASP A 14 8.64 -9.59 6.73
C ASP A 14 7.93 -9.44 5.37
N GLY A 15 7.28 -8.29 5.20
CA GLY A 15 6.49 -7.92 4.05
C GLY A 15 6.97 -6.59 3.51
N ASP A 16 7.10 -6.49 2.19
CA ASP A 16 7.53 -5.25 1.55
C ASP A 16 6.45 -4.20 1.83
N THR A 17 6.76 -3.24 2.70
CA THR A 17 5.84 -2.16 3.07
C THR A 17 6.31 -0.89 2.40
N VAL A 18 5.47 -0.32 1.54
CA VAL A 18 5.81 0.90 0.82
C VAL A 18 5.24 2.11 1.55
N ARG A 19 6.12 3.02 1.97
CA ARG A 19 5.74 4.25 2.65
C ARG A 19 5.63 5.41 1.67
N LEU A 20 4.45 6.01 1.60
CA LEU A 20 4.17 7.17 0.76
C LEU A 20 4.53 8.49 1.45
N ALA A 21 4.83 9.49 0.63
CA ALA A 21 5.13 10.84 1.11
C ALA A 21 3.89 11.53 1.70
N SER A 22 4.12 12.53 2.54
CA SER A 22 3.05 13.36 3.10
C SER A 22 2.32 14.15 2.02
N GLY A 23 0.99 14.10 2.04
CA GLY A 23 0.12 14.71 1.03
C GLY A 23 -0.28 13.77 -0.12
N ILE A 24 0.28 12.56 -0.20
CA ILE A 24 -0.21 11.51 -1.10
C ILE A 24 -1.36 10.81 -0.39
N GLY A 25 -2.51 10.73 -1.05
CA GLY A 25 -3.69 10.00 -0.59
C GLY A 25 -4.10 8.95 -1.62
N PRO A 26 -5.08 8.08 -1.30
CA PRO A 26 -5.53 7.05 -2.23
C PRO A 26 -6.05 7.64 -3.55
N GLY A 27 -6.62 8.85 -3.56
CA GLY A 27 -7.05 9.54 -4.78
C GLY A 27 -5.91 10.09 -5.67
N ASP A 28 -4.67 10.14 -5.19
CA ASP A 28 -3.50 10.48 -6.01
C ASP A 28 -2.91 9.24 -6.72
N LEU A 29 -3.33 8.05 -6.28
CA LEU A 29 -2.88 6.80 -6.84
C LEU A 29 -3.70 6.44 -8.07
N ALA A 30 -3.05 5.80 -9.04
CA ALA A 30 -3.66 5.29 -10.25
C ALA A 30 -3.34 3.81 -10.41
N VAL A 31 -4.34 3.03 -10.81
CA VAL A 31 -4.18 1.62 -11.15
C VAL A 31 -4.01 1.48 -12.66
N ALA A 32 -2.86 0.95 -13.08
CA ALA A 32 -2.58 0.58 -14.44
C ALA A 32 -2.54 -0.94 -14.58
N ARG A 33 -2.97 -1.46 -15.73
CA ARG A 33 -2.87 -2.90 -16.01
C ARG A 33 -1.62 -3.16 -16.85
N SER A 34 -0.85 -4.18 -16.47
CA SER A 34 0.31 -4.63 -17.24
C SER A 34 -0.10 -5.07 -18.65
N GLU A 35 0.82 -4.98 -19.60
CA GLU A 35 0.62 -5.33 -21.02
C GLU A 35 0.15 -6.79 -21.20
N CYS A 36 0.67 -7.70 -20.36
CA CYS A 36 0.25 -9.11 -20.33
C CYS A 36 -1.09 -9.33 -19.61
N GLY A 37 -1.66 -8.31 -18.98
CA GLY A 37 -2.92 -8.38 -18.25
C GLY A 37 -2.89 -9.21 -16.96
N GLN A 38 -1.71 -9.65 -16.53
CA GLN A 38 -1.47 -10.54 -15.39
C GLN A 38 -1.22 -9.80 -14.07
N TYR A 39 -0.91 -8.50 -14.15
CA TYR A 39 -0.58 -7.66 -13.02
C TYR A 39 -1.32 -6.33 -13.11
N LEU A 40 -1.68 -5.81 -11.94
CA LEU A 40 -2.13 -4.46 -11.68
C LEU A 40 -0.97 -3.71 -11.04
N LEU A 41 -0.68 -2.51 -11.53
CA LEU A 41 0.37 -1.64 -11.06
C LEU A 41 -0.30 -0.43 -10.41
N ILE A 42 -0.02 -0.21 -9.13
CA ILE A 42 -0.41 0.99 -8.42
C ILE A 42 0.72 2.00 -8.60
N THR A 43 0.39 3.15 -9.16
CA THR A 43 1.35 4.22 -9.45
C THR A 43 0.93 5.52 -8.77
N CYS A 44 1.90 6.33 -8.39
CA CYS A 44 1.70 7.67 -7.84
C CYS A 44 2.51 8.63 -8.71
N SER A 45 1.84 9.51 -9.46
CA SER A 45 2.52 10.50 -10.32
C SER A 45 3.69 9.92 -11.13
N ASP A 46 3.46 8.82 -11.86
CA ASP A 46 4.43 8.07 -12.69
C ASP A 46 5.41 7.13 -11.94
N ALA A 47 5.48 7.20 -10.60
CA ALA A 47 6.27 6.26 -9.81
C ALA A 47 5.48 4.98 -9.50
N LEU A 48 6.11 3.81 -9.68
CA LEU A 48 5.54 2.52 -9.26
C LEU A 48 5.57 2.42 -7.73
N VAL A 49 4.39 2.29 -7.11
CA VAL A 49 4.21 2.14 -5.67
C VAL A 49 4.11 0.66 -5.31
N ALA A 50 3.22 -0.07 -5.96
CA ALA A 50 2.98 -1.48 -5.68
C ALA A 50 2.53 -2.23 -6.94
N MET A 51 2.70 -3.55 -6.93
CA MET A 51 2.21 -4.44 -7.99
C MET A 51 1.37 -5.53 -7.36
N TYR A 52 0.24 -5.88 -7.96
CA TYR A 52 -0.66 -6.94 -7.51
C TYR A 52 -0.94 -7.89 -8.67
N GLY A 53 -0.92 -9.20 -8.46
CA GLY A 53 -1.23 -10.13 -9.56
C GLY A 53 -0.88 -11.59 -9.32
N ALA A 54 -0.86 -12.37 -10.40
CA ALA A 54 -0.88 -13.83 -10.38
C ALA A 54 0.31 -14.53 -9.69
N MET A 55 1.42 -13.82 -9.41
CA MET A 55 2.55 -14.34 -8.61
C MET A 55 2.67 -13.69 -7.22
N GLY A 56 1.71 -12.87 -6.80
CA GLY A 56 1.83 -12.03 -5.62
C GLY A 56 2.68 -10.78 -5.91
N GLY A 57 2.24 -9.65 -5.36
CA GLY A 57 3.10 -8.48 -5.25
C GLY A 57 4.18 -8.70 -4.22
N SER A 58 5.36 -8.10 -4.41
CA SER A 58 6.32 -8.00 -3.29
C SER A 58 5.73 -7.17 -2.16
N VAL A 59 4.92 -6.16 -2.50
CA VAL A 59 4.29 -5.23 -1.57
C VAL A 59 3.04 -5.85 -0.95
N GLU A 60 3.02 -5.96 0.37
CA GLU A 60 1.86 -6.46 1.13
C GLU A 60 0.99 -5.31 1.62
N ALA A 61 1.62 -4.21 2.06
CA ALA A 61 0.93 -3.05 2.59
C ALA A 61 1.56 -1.73 2.10
N VAL A 62 0.73 -0.71 2.01
CA VAL A 62 1.14 0.66 1.71
C VAL A 62 0.81 1.54 2.90
N GLU A 63 1.83 2.14 3.48
CA GLU A 63 1.70 3.07 4.60
C GLU A 63 1.64 4.51 4.08
N PHE A 64 0.58 5.21 4.43
CA PHE A 64 0.43 6.62 4.16
C PHE A 64 1.04 7.44 5.29
N ALA A 65 1.58 8.60 4.94
CA ALA A 65 2.16 9.52 5.92
C ALA A 65 1.16 10.06 6.96
N ASP A 66 -0.16 9.96 6.69
CA ASP A 66 -1.23 10.28 7.66
C ASP A 66 -1.32 9.23 8.80
N GLY A 67 -0.57 8.14 8.70
CA GLY A 67 -0.55 7.03 9.66
C GLY A 67 -1.50 5.88 9.32
N GLY A 68 -2.20 5.96 8.18
CA GLY A 68 -3.05 4.89 7.68
C GLY A 68 -2.24 3.88 6.87
N SER A 69 -2.39 2.60 7.17
CA SER A 69 -1.85 1.49 6.38
C SER A 69 -2.99 0.80 5.63
N TYR A 70 -2.83 0.63 4.32
CA TYR A 70 -3.81 -0.07 3.48
C TYR A 70 -3.14 -1.24 2.79
N SER A 71 -3.80 -2.39 2.79
CA SER A 71 -3.39 -3.52 1.94
C SER A 71 -3.55 -3.15 0.48
N VAL A 72 -2.75 -3.78 -0.38
CA VAL A 72 -2.82 -3.56 -1.83
C VAL A 72 -4.24 -3.85 -2.36
N GLU A 73 -4.93 -4.84 -1.81
CA GLU A 73 -6.32 -5.19 -2.16
C GLU A 73 -7.32 -4.08 -1.79
N GLU A 74 -7.22 -3.52 -0.59
CA GLU A 74 -8.04 -2.38 -0.15
C GLU A 74 -7.80 -1.15 -1.04
N LEU A 75 -6.55 -0.90 -1.43
CA LEU A 75 -6.25 0.19 -2.34
C LEU A 75 -6.87 -0.02 -3.73
N LEU A 76 -6.84 -1.25 -4.24
CA LEU A 76 -7.49 -1.56 -5.52
C LEU A 76 -9.00 -1.34 -5.47
N ASP A 77 -9.65 -1.65 -4.35
CA ASP A 77 -11.08 -1.35 -4.15
C ASP A 77 -11.32 0.16 -4.13
N VAL A 78 -10.58 0.90 -3.30
CA VAL A 78 -10.74 2.36 -3.16
C VAL A 78 -10.43 3.12 -4.45
N ILE A 79 -9.39 2.74 -5.19
CA ILE A 79 -8.98 3.40 -6.44
C ILE A 79 -9.82 2.89 -7.63
N GLY A 80 -10.23 1.62 -7.61
CA GLY A 80 -11.00 0.98 -8.69
C GLY A 80 -12.46 1.40 -8.75
N GLU A 81 -13.03 1.85 -7.62
CA GLU A 81 -14.38 2.40 -7.51
C GLU A 81 -14.47 3.91 -7.85
N ALA A 82 -13.36 4.56 -8.25
CA ALA A 82 -13.26 6.01 -8.48
C ALA A 82 -13.41 6.46 -9.95
#